data_AF-A0A969LMB8-F1
#
_entry.id   AF-A0A969LMB8-F1
#
_cell.length_a   1.000
_cell.length_b   1.000
_cell.length_c   1.000
_cell.angle_alpha   90.00
_cell.angle_beta   90.00
_cell.angle_gamma   90.00
#
_symmetry.space_group_name_H-M   'P 1'
#
loop_
_entity.id
_entity.type
_entity.pdbx_description
1 polymer ?
#
loop_
_entity_poly.entity_id
_entity_poly.type
_entity_poly.pdbx_seq_one_letter_code
_entity_poly.pdbx_strand_id
1 'polypeptide(L)'
;MARRHTWLVRFLKTTLPVAATVALVAYGGLVWVVVGQRPKNFDPGTMRIDSENLTMENPKYDGFGKDGTRYQLRAVTAVTDIKMSGLIRLDGIDGDLVQQTGAVTKLQANWGTFDQKKNELELYEKIDIDGSTGMKARLTRATVYTKENRVVSPEPVVADMPTGSVRARTMALDTKSRRVSFKDAVEVHLKPNGPLQILRRRAPAQ
;
A
#
# COMPACT_ATOMS: atom_id res chain seq x y z
N MET A 1 -12.54 -91.68 -26.67
CA MET A 1 -11.69 -90.57 -26.18
C MET A 1 -12.57 -89.61 -25.37
N ALA A 2 -12.67 -89.77 -24.04
CA ALA A 2 -13.60 -88.99 -23.20
C ALA A 2 -13.12 -88.85 -21.74
N ARG A 3 -11.82 -88.62 -21.51
CA ARG A 3 -11.27 -88.43 -20.13
C ARG A 3 -10.28 -87.28 -19.98
N ARG A 4 -10.02 -86.49 -21.03
CA ARG A 4 -9.02 -85.40 -20.99
C ARG A 4 -9.57 -84.02 -20.59
N HIS A 5 -10.89 -83.81 -20.64
CA HIS A 5 -11.49 -82.52 -20.29
C HIS A 5 -11.82 -82.33 -18.80
N THR A 6 -11.83 -83.40 -17.99
CA THR A 6 -12.27 -83.33 -16.58
C THR A 6 -11.19 -82.76 -15.64
N TRP A 7 -9.92 -82.79 -16.03
CA TRP A 7 -8.81 -82.29 -15.20
C TRP A 7 -8.52 -80.80 -15.39
N LEU A 8 -8.67 -80.26 -16.61
CA LEU A 8 -8.41 -78.85 -16.90
C LEU A 8 -9.37 -77.92 -16.14
N VAL A 9 -10.65 -78.29 -16.02
CA VAL A 9 -11.66 -77.46 -15.34
C VAL A 9 -11.44 -77.44 -13.83
N ARG A 10 -10.96 -78.53 -13.24
CA ARG A 10 -10.67 -78.64 -11.80
C ARG A 10 -9.38 -77.88 -11.42
N PHE A 11 -8.41 -77.83 -12.33
CA PHE A 11 -7.22 -77.02 -12.17
C PHE A 11 -7.57 -75.52 -12.24
N LEU A 12 -8.38 -75.11 -13.23
CA LEU A 12 -8.74 -73.70 -13.43
C LEU A 12 -9.64 -73.14 -12.29
N LYS A 13 -10.51 -73.96 -11.70
CA LYS A 13 -11.32 -73.57 -10.54
C LYS A 13 -10.50 -73.32 -9.27
N THR A 14 -9.31 -73.92 -9.16
CA THR A 14 -8.46 -73.81 -7.98
C THR A 14 -7.34 -72.79 -8.18
N THR A 15 -6.80 -72.67 -9.39
CA THR A 15 -5.72 -71.70 -9.68
C THR A 15 -6.20 -70.26 -9.64
N LEU A 16 -7.44 -69.98 -10.07
CA LEU A 16 -7.99 -68.63 -10.08
C LEU A 16 -8.09 -67.99 -8.68
N PRO A 17 -8.71 -68.65 -7.66
CA PRO A 17 -8.76 -68.07 -6.32
C PRO A 17 -7.37 -68.03 -5.66
N VAL A 18 -6.50 -69.00 -5.93
CA VAL A 18 -5.11 -68.98 -5.41
C VAL A 18 -4.33 -67.81 -5.98
N ALA A 19 -4.40 -67.57 -7.30
CA ALA A 19 -3.74 -66.43 -7.93
C ALA A 19 -4.27 -65.08 -7.41
N ALA A 20 -5.58 -64.96 -7.20
CA ALA A 20 -6.18 -63.76 -6.61
C ALA A 20 -5.70 -63.52 -5.18
N THR A 21 -5.59 -64.57 -4.37
CA THR A 21 -5.10 -64.49 -2.99
C THR A 21 -3.64 -64.10 -2.95
N VAL A 22 -2.81 -64.68 -3.82
CA VAL A 22 -1.38 -64.32 -3.96
C VAL A 22 -1.22 -62.87 -4.40
N ALA A 23 -2.03 -62.39 -5.35
CA ALA A 23 -1.99 -61.01 -5.79
C ALA A 23 -2.35 -60.02 -4.67
N LEU A 24 -3.36 -60.35 -3.85
CA LEU A 24 -3.76 -59.52 -2.70
C LEU A 24 -2.66 -59.47 -1.63
N VAL A 25 -2.03 -60.61 -1.31
CA VAL A 25 -0.93 -60.66 -0.34
C VAL A 25 0.30 -59.91 -0.87
N ALA A 26 0.64 -60.09 -2.15
CA ALA A 26 1.74 -59.37 -2.78
C ALA A 26 1.49 -57.85 -2.79
N TYR A 27 0.27 -57.42 -3.11
CA TYR A 27 -0.12 -56.01 -3.07
C TYR A 27 -0.06 -55.45 -1.64
N GLY A 28 -0.60 -56.17 -0.65
CA GLY A 28 -0.51 -55.78 0.76
C GLY A 28 0.93 -55.66 1.26
N GLY A 29 1.80 -56.61 0.90
CA GLY A 29 3.23 -56.56 1.22
C GLY A 29 3.94 -55.38 0.56
N LEU A 30 3.65 -55.11 -0.72
CA LEU A 30 4.17 -53.94 -1.44
C LEU A 30 3.75 -52.63 -0.77
N VAL A 31 2.47 -52.49 -0.41
CA VAL A 31 1.97 -51.32 0.32
C VAL A 31 2.68 -51.18 1.66
N TRP A 32 2.91 -52.27 2.39
CA TRP A 32 3.58 -52.23 3.70
C TRP A 32 5.05 -51.78 3.58
N VAL A 33 5.77 -52.23 2.56
CA VAL A 33 7.15 -51.78 2.28
C VAL A 33 7.18 -50.32 1.81
N VAL A 34 6.29 -49.92 0.92
CA VAL A 34 6.24 -48.54 0.39
C VAL A 34 5.77 -47.54 1.44
N VAL A 35 4.82 -47.91 2.31
CA VAL A 35 4.36 -47.07 3.43
C VAL A 35 5.38 -47.06 4.56
N GLY A 36 6.06 -48.19 4.83
CA GLY A 36 7.11 -48.30 5.84
C GLY A 36 8.41 -47.55 5.50
N GLN A 37 8.66 -47.28 4.22
CA GLN A 37 9.80 -46.48 3.73
C GLN A 37 9.46 -45.01 3.46
N ARG A 38 8.23 -44.55 3.79
CA ARG A 38 7.96 -43.11 3.80
C ARG A 38 8.86 -42.47 4.87
N PRO A 39 9.69 -41.47 4.54
CA PRO A 39 10.35 -40.69 5.59
C PRO A 39 9.26 -40.17 6.53
N LYS A 40 9.50 -40.25 7.83
CA LYS A 40 8.63 -39.78 8.93
C LYS A 40 8.44 -38.25 8.94
N ASN A 41 8.38 -37.63 7.76
CA ASN A 41 8.36 -36.20 7.54
C ASN A 41 7.06 -35.76 6.84
N PHE A 42 6.06 -36.65 6.72
CA PHE A 42 4.70 -36.23 6.39
C PHE A 42 3.92 -36.03 7.68
N ASP A 43 4.18 -34.88 8.28
CA ASP A 43 3.26 -34.24 9.19
C ASP A 43 2.15 -33.59 8.35
N PRO A 44 0.86 -34.00 8.43
CA PRO A 44 -0.24 -33.14 8.01
C PRO A 44 -0.46 -31.99 9.02
N GLY A 45 0.43 -31.83 10.00
CA GLY A 45 0.57 -30.68 10.87
C GLY A 45 1.23 -29.51 10.18
N THR A 46 0.43 -28.48 9.93
CA THR A 46 0.88 -27.08 9.89
C THR A 46 1.92 -26.75 8.83
N MET A 47 1.46 -26.51 7.60
CA MET A 47 1.93 -25.34 6.88
C MET A 47 1.44 -24.09 7.63
N ARG A 48 2.02 -23.83 8.81
CA ARG A 48 1.97 -22.52 9.43
C ARG A 48 3.03 -21.71 8.72
N ILE A 49 2.59 -21.09 7.65
CA ILE A 49 3.21 -19.86 7.18
C ILE A 49 3.05 -18.88 8.35
N ASP A 50 4.05 -18.82 9.24
CA ASP A 50 4.21 -17.68 10.14
C ASP A 50 4.72 -16.49 9.28
N SER A 51 3.90 -16.07 8.32
CA SER A 51 4.01 -14.77 7.65
C SER A 51 2.99 -13.87 8.31
N GLU A 52 3.27 -13.48 9.55
CA GLU A 52 2.36 -12.56 10.24
C GLU A 52 2.39 -11.17 9.61
N ASN A 53 3.43 -10.81 8.84
CA ASN A 53 3.49 -9.57 8.06
C ASN A 53 4.30 -9.75 6.77
N LEU A 54 3.83 -9.16 5.67
CA LEU A 54 4.56 -8.97 4.43
C LEU A 54 5.30 -7.63 4.49
N THR A 55 6.63 -7.67 4.50
CA THR A 55 7.47 -6.46 4.41
C THR A 55 8.04 -6.33 3.00
N MET A 56 7.80 -5.18 2.37
CA MET A 56 8.34 -4.82 1.07
C MET A 56 9.43 -3.78 1.24
N GLU A 57 10.60 -4.00 0.63
CA GLU A 57 11.69 -3.02 0.56
C GLU A 57 11.55 -2.15 -0.68
N ASN A 58 11.81 -0.85 -0.53
CA ASN A 58 11.71 0.16 -1.59
C ASN A 58 10.43 0.07 -2.44
N PRO A 59 9.23 -0.04 -1.81
CA PRO A 59 7.98 -0.07 -2.55
C PRO A 59 7.82 1.22 -3.36
N LYS A 60 7.32 1.08 -4.58
CA LYS A 60 6.99 2.20 -5.46
C LYS A 60 5.57 2.07 -5.98
N TYR A 61 4.88 3.20 -6.08
CA TYR A 61 3.54 3.31 -6.61
C TYR A 61 3.48 4.49 -7.57
N ASP A 62 3.21 4.19 -8.83
CA ASP A 62 3.04 5.17 -9.88
C ASP A 62 1.57 5.26 -10.27
N GLY A 63 1.07 6.46 -10.51
CA GLY A 63 -0.26 6.62 -11.08
C GLY A 63 -0.54 8.00 -11.63
N PHE A 64 -1.79 8.15 -12.08
CA PHE A 64 -2.25 9.31 -12.82
C PHE A 64 -3.53 9.85 -12.20
N GLY A 65 -3.53 11.15 -11.93
CA GLY A 65 -4.71 11.90 -11.51
C GLY A 65 -5.65 12.13 -12.69
N LYS A 66 -6.93 12.41 -12.38
CA LYS A 66 -7.94 12.75 -13.40
C LYS A 66 -7.62 14.07 -14.13
N ASP A 67 -6.84 14.93 -13.48
CA ASP A 67 -6.31 16.18 -14.00
C ASP A 67 -5.03 15.97 -14.85
N GLY A 68 -4.63 14.72 -15.09
CA GLY A 68 -3.40 14.34 -15.79
C GLY A 68 -2.12 14.60 -15.00
N THR A 69 -2.23 14.92 -13.70
CA THR A 69 -1.06 14.98 -12.81
C THR A 69 -0.50 13.58 -12.61
N ARG A 70 0.79 13.41 -12.86
CA ARG A 70 1.50 12.16 -12.54
C ARG A 70 1.90 12.19 -11.08
N TYR A 71 1.57 11.15 -10.33
CA TYR A 71 2.04 10.98 -8.96
C TYR A 71 2.89 9.72 -8.87
N GLN A 72 4.02 9.83 -8.17
CA GLN A 72 4.89 8.73 -7.84
C GLN A 72 5.14 8.77 -6.34
N LEU A 73 4.83 7.67 -5.65
CA LEU A 73 5.05 7.50 -4.22
C LEU A 73 6.07 6.38 -4.03
N ARG A 74 7.08 6.64 -3.20
CA ARG A 74 8.12 5.70 -2.80
C ARG A 74 8.17 5.67 -1.28
N ALA A 75 8.55 4.52 -0.75
CA ALA A 75 8.91 4.41 0.67
C ALA A 75 10.20 3.61 0.82
N VAL A 76 10.82 3.68 2.00
CA VAL A 76 11.95 2.81 2.34
C VAL A 76 11.44 1.40 2.63
N THR A 77 10.39 1.30 3.44
CA THR A 77 9.71 0.02 3.72
C THR A 77 8.19 0.17 3.70
N ALA A 78 7.51 -0.91 3.34
CA ALA A 78 6.07 -1.05 3.53
C ALA A 78 5.76 -2.38 4.23
N VAL A 79 5.07 -2.31 5.36
CA VAL A 79 4.65 -3.49 6.14
C VAL A 79 3.14 -3.64 6.01
N THR A 80 2.70 -4.81 5.58
CA THR A 80 1.29 -5.18 5.46
C THR A 80 1.03 -6.42 6.31
N ASP A 81 -0.03 -6.37 7.12
CA ASP A 81 -0.44 -7.54 7.89
C ASP A 81 -1.37 -8.40 7.02
N ILE A 82 -1.03 -9.68 6.88
CA ILE A 82 -1.77 -10.63 6.05
C ILE A 82 -3.14 -10.95 6.69
N LYS A 83 -3.24 -10.91 8.02
CA LYS A 83 -4.47 -11.11 8.79
C LYS A 83 -5.31 -9.83 8.80
N MET A 84 -4.69 -8.66 8.95
CA MET A 84 -5.35 -7.35 8.82
C MET A 84 -5.25 -6.81 7.40
N SER A 85 -5.91 -7.51 6.47
CA SER A 85 -5.96 -7.13 5.05
C SER A 85 -6.37 -5.67 4.86
N GLY A 86 -5.51 -4.90 4.22
CA GLY A 86 -5.79 -3.56 3.71
C GLY A 86 -5.11 -2.40 4.43
N LEU A 87 -4.48 -2.60 5.59
CA LEU A 87 -3.67 -1.55 6.23
C LEU A 87 -2.19 -1.76 5.90
N ILE A 88 -1.56 -0.75 5.29
CA ILE A 88 -0.16 -0.77 4.90
C ILE A 88 0.56 0.33 5.66
N ARG A 89 1.51 -0.02 6.52
CA ARG A 89 2.40 0.95 7.16
C ARG A 89 3.56 1.25 6.22
N LEU A 90 3.83 2.53 6.01
CA LEU A 90 4.88 3.05 5.14
C LEU A 90 5.90 3.78 6.01
N ASP A 91 7.19 3.52 5.78
CA ASP A 91 8.29 4.16 6.50
C ASP A 91 9.25 4.84 5.50
N GLY A 92 9.68 6.06 5.81
CA GLY A 92 10.50 6.91 4.94
C GLY A 92 9.83 7.22 3.61
N ILE A 93 8.76 8.02 3.62
CA ILE A 93 7.93 8.31 2.45
C ILE A 93 8.53 9.44 1.63
N ASP A 94 8.61 9.24 0.32
CA ASP A 94 9.03 10.23 -0.66
C ASP A 94 8.07 10.20 -1.86
N GLY A 95 7.45 11.34 -2.17
CA GLY A 95 6.44 11.50 -3.20
C GLY A 95 6.81 12.61 -4.18
N ASP A 96 6.69 12.32 -5.47
CA ASP A 96 6.82 13.31 -6.54
C ASP A 96 5.48 13.46 -7.26
N LEU A 97 5.04 14.71 -7.43
CA LEU A 97 3.87 15.06 -8.21
C LEU A 97 4.29 15.97 -9.36
N VAL A 98 4.00 15.58 -10.59
CA VAL A 98 4.29 16.35 -11.80
C VAL A 98 2.98 16.70 -12.48
N GLN A 99 2.64 17.99 -12.44
CA GLN A 99 1.43 18.51 -13.07
C GLN A 99 1.62 18.65 -14.58
N GLN A 100 0.51 18.72 -15.34
CA GLN A 100 0.58 18.95 -16.80
C GLN A 100 1.27 20.27 -17.18
N THR A 101 1.26 21.26 -16.27
CA THR A 101 1.96 22.54 -16.43
C THR A 101 3.48 22.40 -16.33
N GLY A 102 4.00 21.22 -15.96
CA GLY A 102 5.41 20.97 -15.69
C GLY A 102 5.84 21.33 -14.26
N ALA A 103 4.93 21.86 -13.43
CA ALA A 103 5.23 22.12 -12.03
C ALA A 103 5.44 20.80 -11.26
N VAL A 104 6.54 20.77 -10.48
CA VAL A 104 6.94 19.60 -9.69
C VAL A 104 6.72 19.92 -8.22
N THR A 105 6.05 19.01 -7.52
CA THR A 105 5.88 19.09 -6.06
C THR A 105 6.47 17.84 -5.44
N LYS A 106 7.42 18.02 -4.53
CA LYS A 106 8.01 16.96 -3.72
C LYS A 106 7.33 16.91 -2.37
N LEU A 107 7.08 15.71 -1.88
CA LEU A 107 6.51 15.44 -0.57
C LEU A 107 7.42 14.45 0.14
N GLN A 108 7.78 14.74 1.38
CA GLN A 108 8.53 13.84 2.24
C GLN A 108 7.83 13.72 3.57
N ALA A 109 7.80 12.52 4.15
CA ALA A 109 7.25 12.28 5.48
C ALA A 109 8.02 11.15 6.17
N ASN A 110 8.12 11.19 7.49
CA ASN A 110 8.84 10.14 8.23
C ASN A 110 8.14 8.79 8.06
N TRP A 111 6.83 8.75 8.26
CA TRP A 111 6.05 7.52 8.13
C TRP A 111 4.58 7.82 7.84
N GLY A 112 3.83 6.78 7.50
CA GLY A 112 2.43 6.88 7.16
C GLY A 112 1.71 5.55 7.20
N THR A 113 0.39 5.60 7.12
CA THR A 113 -0.46 4.42 7.00
C THR A 113 -1.42 4.61 5.84
N PHE A 114 -1.46 3.63 4.95
CA PHE A 114 -2.39 3.58 3.84
C PHE A 114 -3.45 2.51 4.11
N ASP A 115 -4.71 2.94 4.23
CA ASP A 115 -5.86 2.04 4.30
C ASP A 115 -6.41 1.86 2.87
N GLN A 116 -6.14 0.71 2.27
CA GLN A 116 -6.58 0.34 0.92
C GLN A 116 -8.10 0.14 0.83
N LYS A 117 -8.79 -0.24 1.91
CA LYS A 117 -10.26 -0.39 1.91
C LYS A 117 -10.94 0.96 1.85
N LYS A 118 -10.42 1.92 2.61
CA LYS A 118 -10.92 3.29 2.64
C LYS A 118 -10.35 4.16 1.51
N ASN A 119 -9.21 3.80 0.94
CA ASN A 119 -8.36 4.65 0.09
C ASN A 119 -8.00 5.96 0.81
N GLU A 120 -7.49 5.81 2.02
CA GLU A 120 -7.05 6.90 2.88
C GLU A 120 -5.54 6.75 3.14
N LEU A 121 -4.77 7.81 2.89
CA LEU A 121 -3.36 7.88 3.23
C LEU A 121 -3.20 8.86 4.38
N GLU A 122 -2.69 8.37 5.51
CA GLU A 122 -2.34 9.20 6.64
C GLU A 122 -0.83 9.31 6.76
N LEU A 123 -0.35 10.54 6.90
CA LEU A 123 1.05 10.90 6.99
C LEU A 123 1.32 11.48 8.37
N TYR A 124 2.47 11.14 8.92
CA TYR A 124 2.87 11.48 10.27
C TYR A 124 4.31 11.95 10.31
N GLU A 125 4.53 13.02 11.07
CA GLU A 125 5.81 13.67 11.39
C GLU A 125 6.61 14.18 10.19
N LYS A 126 7.16 15.40 10.33
CA LYS A 126 8.04 16.04 9.34
C LYS A 126 7.50 15.93 7.91
N ILE A 127 6.25 16.33 7.73
CA ILE A 127 5.63 16.33 6.40
C ILE A 127 6.08 17.60 5.69
N ASP A 128 7.03 17.43 4.80
CA ASP A 128 7.68 18.49 4.07
C ASP A 128 7.21 18.46 2.62
N ILE A 129 6.62 19.56 2.18
CA ILE A 129 6.12 19.71 0.82
C ILE A 129 6.87 20.88 0.17
N ASP A 130 7.58 20.63 -0.91
CA ASP A 130 8.36 21.62 -1.65
C ASP A 130 7.92 21.64 -3.12
N GLY A 131 7.29 22.75 -3.53
CA GLY A 131 6.84 23.00 -4.90
C GLY A 131 7.84 23.84 -5.70
N SER A 132 8.02 23.51 -6.98
CA SER A 132 8.92 24.23 -7.89
C SER A 132 8.51 25.69 -8.15
N THR A 133 7.26 26.06 -7.82
CA THR A 133 6.73 27.43 -7.95
C THR A 133 7.04 28.33 -6.76
N GLY A 134 7.88 27.87 -5.81
CA GLY A 134 8.25 28.61 -4.61
C GLY A 134 7.29 28.45 -3.44
N MET A 135 6.31 27.54 -3.54
CA MET A 135 5.46 27.15 -2.43
C MET A 135 6.16 26.09 -1.57
N LYS A 136 6.10 26.24 -0.26
CA LYS A 136 6.57 25.24 0.70
C LYS A 136 5.51 25.05 1.78
N ALA A 137 5.26 23.82 2.20
CA ALA A 137 4.41 23.55 3.34
C ALA A 137 5.11 22.59 4.29
N ARG A 138 4.91 22.82 5.59
CA ARG A 138 5.46 22.04 6.68
C ARG A 138 4.29 21.68 7.59
N LEU A 139 4.04 20.38 7.74
CA LEU A 139 2.93 19.84 8.52
C LEU A 139 3.44 18.74 9.47
N THR A 140 2.72 18.53 10.57
CA THR A 140 3.02 17.41 11.47
C THR A 140 2.17 16.18 11.16
N ARG A 141 0.91 16.37 10.76
CA ARG A 141 -0.01 15.29 10.41
C ARG A 141 -0.90 15.68 9.25
N ALA A 142 -1.14 14.77 8.33
CA ALA A 142 -2.06 14.99 7.22
C ALA A 142 -2.76 13.70 6.81
N THR A 143 -4.04 13.80 6.50
CA THR A 143 -4.86 12.70 5.99
C THR A 143 -5.36 13.06 4.61
N VAL A 144 -5.09 12.19 3.65
CA VAL A 144 -5.49 12.30 2.25
C VAL A 144 -6.63 11.32 1.99
N TYR A 145 -7.81 11.87 1.72
CA TYR A 145 -9.01 11.13 1.34
C TYR A 145 -9.11 11.08 -0.18
N THR A 146 -8.59 10.01 -0.80
CA THR A 146 -8.53 9.89 -2.26
C THR A 146 -9.94 9.80 -2.87
N LYS A 147 -10.89 9.12 -2.21
CA LYS A 147 -12.29 9.02 -2.68
C LYS A 147 -12.99 10.39 -2.69
N GLU A 148 -12.78 11.19 -1.65
CA GLU A 148 -13.41 12.49 -1.47
C GLU A 148 -12.67 13.61 -2.20
N ASN A 149 -11.45 13.36 -2.70
CA ASN A 149 -10.55 14.38 -3.27
C ASN A 149 -10.26 15.50 -2.26
N ARG A 150 -10.02 15.11 -1.01
CA ARG A 150 -9.85 16.03 0.11
C ARG A 150 -8.58 15.69 0.89
N VAL A 151 -7.86 16.72 1.33
CA VAL A 151 -6.73 16.60 2.25
C VAL A 151 -7.06 17.38 3.51
N VAL A 152 -6.83 16.80 4.68
CA VAL A 152 -7.07 17.43 5.98
C VAL A 152 -5.83 17.30 6.83
N SER A 153 -5.41 18.38 7.46
CA SER A 153 -4.38 18.38 8.49
C SER A 153 -5.02 18.86 9.80
N PRO A 154 -5.21 17.97 10.77
CA PRO A 154 -5.79 18.31 12.07
C PRO A 154 -4.76 18.99 13.01
N GLU A 155 -3.51 19.10 12.59
CA GLU A 155 -2.39 19.63 13.37
C GLU A 155 -1.81 20.89 12.72
N PRO A 156 -0.96 21.65 13.45
CA PRO A 156 -0.43 22.90 12.95
C PRO A 156 0.26 22.79 11.59
N VAL A 157 -0.03 23.77 10.73
CA VAL A 157 0.48 23.88 9.36
C VAL A 157 1.16 25.22 9.19
N VAL A 158 2.32 25.20 8.55
CA VAL A 158 3.01 26.38 8.05
C VAL A 158 3.10 26.26 6.54
N ALA A 159 2.57 27.24 5.81
CA ALA A 159 2.64 27.31 4.36
C ALA A 159 3.32 28.61 3.94
N ASP A 160 4.48 28.50 3.31
CA ASP A 160 5.22 29.60 2.73
C ASP A 160 4.95 29.69 1.22
N MET A 161 4.70 30.89 0.74
CA MET A 161 4.43 31.21 -0.65
C MET A 161 5.29 32.41 -1.06
N PRO A 162 5.51 32.65 -2.38
CA PRO A 162 6.25 33.82 -2.83
C PRO A 162 5.67 35.15 -2.33
N THR A 163 4.34 35.22 -2.16
CA THR A 163 3.60 36.42 -1.73
C THR A 163 3.46 36.56 -0.22
N GLY A 164 3.95 35.62 0.58
CA GLY A 164 3.77 35.63 2.03
C GLY A 164 3.76 34.23 2.66
N SER A 165 3.48 34.15 3.96
CA SER A 165 3.33 32.89 4.68
C SER A 165 2.04 32.86 5.49
N VAL A 166 1.54 31.65 5.73
CA VAL A 166 0.33 31.37 6.49
C VAL A 166 0.66 30.33 7.54
N ARG A 167 0.27 30.59 8.79
CA ARG A 167 0.30 29.63 9.90
C ARG A 167 -1.10 29.40 10.40
N ALA A 168 -1.47 28.15 10.66
CA ALA A 168 -2.78 27.80 11.20
C ALA A 168 -2.70 26.51 12.01
N ARG A 169 -3.67 26.26 12.89
CA ARG A 169 -3.76 24.99 13.63
C ARG A 169 -4.37 23.85 12.81
N THR A 170 -5.16 24.18 11.81
CA THR A 170 -5.88 23.20 11.00
C THR A 170 -5.94 23.65 9.56
N MET A 171 -5.80 22.70 8.64
CA MET A 171 -5.92 22.95 7.21
C MET A 171 -6.86 21.92 6.57
N ALA A 172 -7.66 22.35 5.61
CA ALA A 172 -8.39 21.47 4.70
C ALA A 172 -8.20 21.96 3.27
N LEU A 173 -7.87 21.05 2.37
CA LEU A 173 -7.80 21.27 0.93
C LEU A 173 -8.86 20.41 0.24
N ASP A 174 -9.67 21.04 -0.58
CA ASP A 174 -10.59 20.39 -1.50
C ASP A 174 -10.01 20.47 -2.91
N THR A 175 -9.54 19.33 -3.41
CA THR A 175 -8.84 19.24 -4.70
C THR A 175 -9.81 19.44 -5.87
N LYS A 176 -11.10 19.09 -5.71
CA LYS A 176 -12.12 19.24 -6.76
C LYS A 176 -12.44 20.70 -7.03
N SER A 177 -12.58 21.51 -5.98
CA SER A 177 -12.84 22.94 -6.05
C SER A 177 -11.58 23.80 -6.05
N ARG A 178 -10.40 23.19 -5.86
CA ARG A 178 -9.09 23.85 -5.73
C ARG A 178 -9.08 24.91 -4.63
N ARG A 179 -9.75 24.62 -3.50
CA ARG A 179 -9.86 25.55 -2.37
C ARG A 179 -9.10 25.02 -1.16
N VAL A 180 -8.24 25.86 -0.60
CA VAL A 180 -7.58 25.62 0.68
C VAL A 180 -8.27 26.48 1.74
N SER A 181 -8.58 25.88 2.88
CA SER A 181 -9.19 26.52 4.04
C SER A 181 -8.29 26.29 5.24
N PHE A 182 -7.92 27.38 5.91
CA PHE A 182 -7.18 27.36 7.16
C PHE A 182 -8.13 27.73 8.30
N LYS A 183 -8.03 27.03 9.43
CA LYS A 183 -8.87 27.25 10.61
C LYS A 183 -8.03 27.27 11.87
N ASP A 184 -8.53 28.03 12.84
CA ASP A 184 -8.02 28.18 14.20
C ASP A 184 -6.61 28.79 14.29
N ALA A 185 -6.51 29.93 14.99
CA ALA A 185 -5.28 30.71 15.15
C ALA A 185 -4.55 30.95 13.82
N VAL A 186 -5.28 31.45 12.82
CA VAL A 186 -4.72 31.73 11.49
C VAL A 186 -3.95 33.04 11.53
N GLU A 187 -2.65 32.97 11.25
CA GLU A 187 -1.76 34.11 11.13
C GLU A 187 -1.24 34.19 9.69
N VAL A 188 -1.36 35.36 9.07
CA VAL A 188 -0.96 35.58 7.68
C VAL A 188 0.04 36.72 7.61
N HIS A 189 1.22 36.46 7.06
CA HIS A 189 2.26 37.45 6.81
C HIS A 189 2.41 37.64 5.31
N LEU A 190 1.92 38.77 4.79
CA LEU A 190 2.02 39.09 3.37
C LEU A 190 3.30 39.89 3.09
N LYS A 191 3.98 39.53 2.01
CA LYS A 191 5.09 40.32 1.47
C LYS A 191 4.51 41.24 0.38
N PRO A 192 4.53 42.57 0.55
CA PRO A 192 4.07 43.49 -0.47
C PRO A 192 4.93 43.33 -1.73
N ASN A 193 4.32 42.98 -2.86
CA ASN A 193 4.98 43.02 -4.16
C ASN A 193 4.75 44.39 -4.79
N GLY A 194 5.64 45.34 -4.51
CA GLY A 194 5.67 46.66 -5.15
C GLY A 194 6.17 47.75 -4.20
N PRO A 195 6.84 48.81 -4.72
CA PRO A 195 7.25 49.94 -3.88
C PRO A 195 6.03 50.55 -3.21
N LEU A 196 6.12 50.80 -1.91
CA LEU A 196 5.17 51.61 -1.17
C LEU A 196 5.10 52.97 -1.85
N GLN A 197 4.14 53.16 -2.76
CA GLN A 197 3.79 54.49 -3.24
C GLN A 197 3.13 55.20 -2.06
N ILE A 198 3.97 55.79 -1.21
CA ILE A 198 3.55 56.78 -0.24
C ILE A 198 2.88 57.86 -1.10
N LEU A 199 1.55 57.89 -1.10
CA LEU A 199 0.76 58.95 -1.72
C LEU A 199 1.15 60.24 -1.00
N ARG A 200 2.18 60.91 -1.53
CA ARG A 200 2.59 62.24 -1.11
C ARG A 200 1.49 63.18 -1.60
N ARG A 201 0.41 63.25 -0.83
CA ARG A 201 -0.68 64.20 -1.03
C ARG A 201 -0.03 65.58 -0.95
N ARG A 202 0.30 66.18 -2.09
CA ARG A 202 0.66 67.60 -2.17
C ARG A 202 -0.53 68.35 -1.60
N ALA A 203 -0.34 69.02 -0.47
CA ALA A 203 -1.26 70.03 -0.01
C ALA A 203 -1.34 71.11 -1.10
N PRO A 204 -2.54 71.59 -1.47
CA PRO A 204 -2.64 72.77 -2.33
C PRO A 204 -2.07 73.96 -1.56
N ALA A 205 -1.13 74.68 -2.21
CA ALA A 205 -0.67 75.97 -1.72
C ALA A 205 -1.84 76.95 -1.74
N GLN A 206 -2.04 77.66 -0.62
CA GLN A 206 -2.78 78.92 -0.58
C GLN A 206 -1.76 80.05 -0.63
#